data_AF-A0A6G4WJU5-F1
#
_entry.id   AF-A0A6G4WJU5-F1
#
_cell.length_a   1.000
_cell.length_b   1.000
_cell.length_c   1.000
_cell.angle_alpha   90.00
_cell.angle_beta   90.00
_cell.angle_gamma   90.00
#
_symmetry.space_group_name_H-M   'P 1'
#
loop_
_entity.id
_entity.type
_entity.pdbx_description
1 polymer ?
#
loop_
_entity_poly.entity_id
_entity_poly.type
_entity_poly.pdbx_seq_one_letter_code
_entity_poly.pdbx_strand_id
1 'polypeptide(L)'
;MSIDGRVSIDLVCDGGRLVKAIVVPPRPIALGPILRGRPATQAVSMIGLLFSVCGIAQSAASVEAVEAALEIGADRRTKQARRLLVLAETLREHLLRIGLDTASLAGEPADGKTLRRVVNLPLRLKQALFRGGNAFVPGVWAEMPGAEAAETATEASSLTQCVVYAGEKPLGEMDRDAFTEWAMEGSTVAARLLAPVLARGWALIGCPEMTTGGNGGLPKQASADTSCLARQAGAPLVRAFLSENGEAGLAARLAARVVEASKLPGQIAGGLAALRDVADGSDVPTSKVFRDENGGRFATASAEAARGRLEHRIVFKDDRIADYAITSPTSIHFGERGIAARSLSALAASSREDLALQADLLVRAIDPCVGYDVRVR
;
A
#
# COMPACT_ATOMS: atom_id res chain seq x y z
N MET A 1 -13.19 16.31 -8.99
CA MET A 1 -11.90 16.78 -8.42
C MET A 1 -11.62 15.92 -7.20
N SER A 2 -10.54 15.15 -7.20
CA SER A 2 -10.09 14.47 -5.97
C SER A 2 -9.67 15.56 -4.97
N ILE A 3 -10.10 15.40 -3.72
CA ILE A 3 -9.79 16.31 -2.60
C ILE A 3 -8.34 16.08 -2.12
N ASP A 4 -7.68 15.02 -2.58
CA ASP A 4 -6.46 14.46 -1.97
C ASP A 4 -5.17 15.26 -2.25
N GLY A 5 -5.24 16.41 -2.93
CA GLY A 5 -4.06 17.19 -3.25
C GLY A 5 -3.11 16.49 -4.24
N ARG A 6 -1.90 17.02 -4.38
CA ARG A 6 -0.85 16.46 -5.25
C ARG A 6 0.51 16.51 -4.56
N VAL A 7 1.37 15.55 -4.85
CA VAL A 7 2.80 15.62 -4.51
C VAL A 7 3.51 16.45 -5.59
N SER A 8 4.29 17.45 -5.20
CA SER A 8 5.15 18.19 -6.15
C SER A 8 6.61 17.83 -5.91
N ILE A 9 7.32 17.52 -6.98
CA ILE A 9 8.74 17.12 -6.94
C ILE A 9 9.50 18.02 -7.90
N ASP A 10 10.45 18.78 -7.35
CA ASP A 10 11.37 19.60 -8.13
C ASP A 10 12.80 19.05 -7.96
N LEU A 11 13.41 18.67 -9.08
CA LEU A 11 14.80 18.23 -9.18
C LEU A 11 15.62 19.39 -9.72
N VAL A 12 16.42 20.03 -8.86
CA VAL A 12 17.22 21.21 -9.20
C VAL A 12 18.60 20.74 -9.65
N CYS A 13 18.97 21.09 -10.88
CA CYS A 13 20.24 20.71 -11.48
C CYS A 13 21.19 21.90 -11.69
N ASP A 14 22.49 21.66 -11.54
CA ASP A 14 23.55 22.59 -11.93
C ASP A 14 24.59 21.83 -12.78
N GLY A 15 24.94 22.38 -13.94
CA GLY A 15 25.86 21.72 -14.88
C GLY A 15 25.44 20.28 -15.28
N GLY A 16 24.13 19.98 -15.28
CA GLY A 16 23.60 18.63 -15.57
C GLY A 16 23.64 17.65 -14.40
N ARG A 17 24.11 18.06 -13.21
CA ARG A 17 24.12 17.25 -11.99
C ARG A 17 22.99 17.65 -11.06
N LEU A 18 22.34 16.67 -10.43
CA LEU A 18 21.34 16.93 -9.39
C LEU A 18 22.04 17.56 -8.17
N VAL A 19 21.57 18.74 -7.77
CA VAL A 19 22.04 19.45 -6.56
C VAL A 19 21.06 19.26 -5.42
N LYS A 20 19.75 19.22 -5.73
CA LYS A 20 18.71 19.15 -4.71
C LYS A 20 17.43 18.52 -5.25
N ALA A 21 16.85 17.59 -4.50
CA ALA A 21 15.47 17.16 -4.69
C ALA A 21 14.57 17.84 -3.63
N ILE A 22 13.51 18.50 -4.08
CA ILE A 22 12.51 19.12 -3.22
C ILE A 22 11.21 18.33 -3.37
N VAL A 23 10.76 17.72 -2.29
CA VAL A 23 9.48 16.99 -2.24
C VAL A 23 8.50 17.78 -1.38
N VAL A 24 7.38 18.17 -1.98
CA VAL A 24 6.28 18.84 -1.28
C VAL A 24 5.14 17.82 -1.14
N PRO A 25 4.78 17.41 0.09
CA PRO A 25 3.69 16.46 0.31
C PRO A 25 2.34 17.06 -0.07
N PRO A 26 1.32 16.22 -0.32
CA PRO A 26 -0.04 16.71 -0.52
C PRO A 26 -0.56 17.34 0.77
N ARG A 27 -1.45 18.32 0.65
CA ARG A 27 -2.14 18.90 1.81
C ARG A 27 -3.05 17.83 2.43
N PRO A 28 -2.91 17.52 3.73
CA PRO A 28 -3.79 16.57 4.40
C PRO A 28 -5.25 17.05 4.39
N ILE A 29 -6.18 16.11 4.27
CA ILE A 29 -7.60 16.39 4.46
C ILE A 29 -7.85 16.65 5.94
N ALA A 30 -8.35 17.85 6.28
CA ALA A 30 -8.74 18.20 7.63
C ALA A 30 -10.05 17.50 8.01
N LEU A 31 -9.97 16.24 8.46
CA LEU A 31 -11.13 15.41 8.77
C LEU A 31 -11.89 15.85 10.03
N GLY A 32 -11.20 16.40 11.03
CA GLY A 32 -11.83 16.89 12.27
C GLY A 32 -13.03 17.81 12.00
N PRO A 33 -12.86 18.94 11.27
CA PRO A 33 -13.98 19.80 10.90
C PRO A 33 -15.06 19.13 10.05
N ILE A 34 -14.69 18.17 9.19
CA ILE A 34 -15.63 17.46 8.30
C ILE A 34 -16.53 16.52 9.09
N LEU A 35 -15.98 15.84 10.10
CA LEU A 35 -16.64 14.75 10.83
C LEU A 35 -17.19 15.15 12.19
N ARG A 36 -16.77 16.30 12.75
CA ARG A 36 -17.23 16.77 14.06
C ARG A 36 -18.76 16.83 14.15
N GLY A 37 -19.30 16.33 15.26
CA GLY A 37 -20.72 16.28 15.57
C GLY A 37 -21.50 15.17 14.85
N ARG A 38 -20.88 14.42 13.94
CA ARG A 38 -21.56 13.35 13.20
C ARG A 38 -21.68 12.07 14.03
N PRO A 39 -22.71 11.23 13.77
CA PRO A 39 -22.78 9.89 14.31
C PRO A 39 -21.75 8.98 13.65
N ALA A 40 -21.40 7.90 14.35
CA ALA A 40 -20.35 6.96 13.97
C ALA A 40 -20.57 6.32 12.58
N THR A 41 -21.78 5.85 12.29
CA THR A 41 -22.13 5.22 11.01
C THR A 41 -21.91 6.17 9.82
N GLN A 42 -22.30 7.44 9.97
CA GLN A 42 -22.09 8.46 8.95
C GLN A 42 -20.59 8.73 8.74
N ALA A 43 -19.80 8.79 9.82
CA ALA A 43 -18.36 8.98 9.71
C ALA A 43 -17.68 7.86 8.91
N VAL A 44 -17.98 6.59 9.20
CA VAL A 44 -17.41 5.44 8.47
C VAL A 44 -17.80 5.48 6.99
N SER A 45 -19.07 5.76 6.68
CA SER A 45 -19.52 5.88 5.28
C SER A 45 -18.80 7.01 4.53
N MET A 46 -18.61 8.17 5.18
CA MET A 46 -17.89 9.29 4.57
C MET A 46 -16.42 8.96 4.30
N ILE A 47 -15.74 8.27 5.22
CA ILE A 47 -14.35 7.85 5.02
C ILE A 47 -14.20 6.99 3.77
N GLY A 48 -15.09 6.01 3.56
CA GLY A 48 -15.05 5.16 2.37
C GLY A 48 -15.25 5.91 1.05
N LEU A 49 -15.93 7.06 1.07
CA LEU A 49 -16.16 7.92 -0.11
C LEU A 49 -15.04 8.92 -0.36
N LEU A 50 -14.34 9.35 0.68
CA LEU A 50 -13.25 10.33 0.58
C LEU A 50 -12.02 9.72 -0.09
N PHE A 51 -11.75 8.43 0.10
CA PHE A 51 -10.54 7.77 -0.39
C PHE A 51 -10.85 6.76 -1.50
N SER A 52 -10.62 7.15 -2.76
CA SER A 52 -10.91 6.32 -3.93
C SER A 52 -9.91 5.18 -4.16
N VAL A 53 -8.66 5.36 -3.71
CA VAL A 53 -7.55 4.43 -3.98
C VAL A 53 -7.38 3.37 -2.87
N CYS A 54 -7.67 3.71 -1.62
CA CYS A 54 -7.52 2.80 -0.46
C CYS A 54 -8.79 2.73 0.40
N GLY A 55 -9.96 2.89 -0.23
CA GLY A 55 -11.24 3.02 0.47
C GLY A 55 -11.58 1.84 1.37
N ILE A 56 -11.17 0.60 1.02
CA ILE A 56 -11.42 -0.58 1.85
C ILE A 56 -10.54 -0.53 3.10
N ALA A 57 -9.24 -0.29 2.97
CA ALA A 57 -8.33 -0.18 4.12
C ALA A 57 -8.73 0.96 5.07
N GLN A 58 -9.09 2.12 4.51
CA GLN A 58 -9.58 3.28 5.27
C GLN A 58 -10.88 2.97 6.01
N SER A 59 -11.83 2.30 5.34
CA SER A 59 -13.12 1.93 5.96
C SER A 59 -12.93 0.85 7.04
N ALA A 60 -12.03 -0.11 6.82
CA ALA A 60 -11.70 -1.16 7.78
C ALA A 60 -11.10 -0.56 9.07
N ALA A 61 -10.09 0.31 8.96
CA ALA A 61 -9.52 0.99 10.11
C ALA A 61 -10.54 1.92 10.79
N SER A 62 -11.36 2.64 10.01
CA SER A 62 -12.40 3.50 10.58
C SER A 62 -13.45 2.73 11.38
N VAL A 63 -13.97 1.62 10.84
CA VAL A 63 -15.01 0.84 11.55
C VAL A 63 -14.43 0.17 12.78
N GLU A 64 -13.19 -0.32 12.74
CA GLU A 64 -12.52 -0.92 13.89
C GLU A 64 -12.26 0.10 15.01
N ALA A 65 -11.84 1.32 14.67
CA ALA A 65 -11.67 2.40 15.65
C ALA A 65 -13.02 2.80 16.29
N VAL A 66 -14.09 2.84 15.49
CA VAL A 66 -15.46 3.12 15.97
C VAL A 66 -15.96 2.01 16.89
N GLU A 67 -15.85 0.75 16.47
CA GLU A 67 -16.29 -0.40 17.24
C GLU A 67 -15.54 -0.49 18.57
N ALA A 68 -14.23 -0.21 18.55
CA ALA A 68 -13.45 -0.08 19.78
C ALA A 68 -13.98 1.06 20.67
N ALA A 69 -14.03 2.30 20.17
CA ALA A 69 -14.41 3.46 20.99
C ALA A 69 -15.84 3.38 21.57
N LEU A 70 -16.76 2.71 20.87
CA LEU A 70 -18.14 2.52 21.30
C LEU A 70 -18.38 1.19 22.01
N GLU A 71 -17.34 0.38 22.21
CA GLU A 71 -17.41 -0.94 22.85
C GLU A 71 -18.41 -1.88 22.12
N ILE A 72 -18.51 -1.75 20.80
CA ILE A 72 -19.32 -2.62 19.94
C ILE A 72 -18.50 -3.86 19.59
N GLY A 73 -19.01 -5.04 19.96
CA GLY A 73 -18.38 -6.32 19.65
C GLY A 73 -18.35 -6.61 18.14
N ALA A 74 -17.23 -7.17 17.69
CA ALA A 74 -17.09 -7.76 16.37
C ALA A 74 -16.36 -9.11 16.52
N ASP A 75 -16.95 -10.16 15.96
CA ASP A 75 -16.40 -11.51 16.07
C ASP A 75 -15.12 -11.70 15.27
N ARG A 76 -14.44 -12.81 15.56
CA ARG A 76 -13.21 -13.19 14.88
C ARG A 76 -13.40 -13.33 13.37
N ARG A 77 -14.53 -13.89 12.93
CA ARG A 77 -14.87 -14.09 11.52
C ARG A 77 -14.92 -12.75 10.78
N THR A 78 -15.64 -11.77 11.33
CA THR A 78 -15.79 -10.43 10.74
C THR A 78 -14.46 -9.70 10.66
N LYS A 79 -13.67 -9.73 11.74
CA LYS A 79 -12.33 -9.11 11.74
C LYS A 79 -11.42 -9.72 10.67
N GLN A 80 -11.43 -11.05 10.54
CA GLN A 80 -10.65 -11.75 9.50
C GLN A 80 -11.20 -11.47 8.09
N ALA A 81 -12.51 -11.47 7.88
CA ALA A 81 -13.13 -11.17 6.60
C ALA A 81 -12.78 -9.75 6.12
N ARG A 82 -12.85 -8.74 7.01
CA ARG A 82 -12.42 -7.37 6.67
C ARG A 82 -10.92 -7.31 6.32
N ARG A 83 -10.06 -8.05 7.01
CA ARG A 83 -8.63 -8.17 6.65
C ARG A 83 -8.45 -8.78 5.25
N LEU A 84 -9.22 -9.80 4.88
CA LEU A 84 -9.19 -10.36 3.52
C LEU A 84 -9.58 -9.33 2.46
N LEU A 85 -10.53 -8.44 2.75
CA LEU A 85 -10.84 -7.34 1.83
C LEU A 85 -9.66 -6.39 1.67
N VAL A 86 -8.91 -6.09 2.74
CA VAL A 86 -7.69 -5.26 2.66
C VAL A 86 -6.60 -5.95 1.85
N LEU A 87 -6.43 -7.28 1.99
CA LEU A 87 -5.51 -8.05 1.16
C LEU A 87 -5.92 -8.05 -0.32
N ALA A 88 -7.21 -8.19 -0.61
CA ALA A 88 -7.73 -8.11 -1.97
C ALA A 88 -7.55 -6.71 -2.57
N GLU A 89 -7.79 -5.64 -1.79
CA GLU A 89 -7.47 -4.26 -2.18
C GLU A 89 -5.98 -4.11 -2.48
N THR A 90 -5.12 -4.68 -1.63
CA THR A 90 -3.67 -4.62 -1.82
C THR A 90 -3.22 -5.34 -3.09
N LEU A 91 -3.79 -6.52 -3.36
CA LEU A 91 -3.53 -7.24 -4.59
C LEU A 91 -3.98 -6.43 -5.81
N ARG A 92 -5.20 -5.86 -5.76
CA ARG A 92 -5.71 -4.98 -6.82
C ARG A 92 -4.71 -3.87 -7.13
N GLU A 93 -4.24 -3.15 -6.11
CA GLU A 93 -3.32 -2.02 -6.28
C GLU A 93 -1.99 -2.46 -6.90
N HIS A 94 -1.40 -3.56 -6.43
CA HIS A 94 -0.14 -4.05 -6.98
C HIS A 94 -0.28 -4.47 -8.45
N LEU A 95 -1.31 -5.25 -8.78
CA LEU A 95 -1.54 -5.70 -10.16
C LEU A 95 -1.86 -4.53 -11.10
N LEU A 96 -2.64 -3.54 -10.64
CA LEU A 96 -2.89 -2.31 -11.40
C LEU A 96 -1.61 -1.53 -11.64
N ARG A 97 -0.81 -1.30 -10.59
CA ARG A 97 0.42 -0.52 -10.69
C ARG A 97 1.44 -1.19 -11.62
N ILE A 98 1.62 -2.51 -11.50
CA ILE A 98 2.46 -3.29 -12.42
C ILE A 98 1.97 -3.12 -13.86
N GLY A 99 0.68 -3.34 -14.13
CA GLY A 99 0.14 -3.24 -15.49
C GLY A 99 0.25 -1.84 -16.11
N LEU A 100 -0.06 -0.80 -15.34
CA LEU A 100 0.02 0.59 -15.80
C LEU A 100 1.47 1.07 -15.99
N ASP A 101 2.38 0.69 -15.10
CA ASP A 101 3.78 1.09 -15.20
C ASP A 101 4.49 0.38 -16.36
N THR A 102 4.20 -0.91 -16.60
CA THR A 102 4.72 -1.62 -17.78
C THR A 102 4.26 -0.95 -19.07
N ALA A 103 2.96 -0.66 -19.18
CA ALA A 103 2.38 -0.01 -20.36
C ALA A 103 3.00 1.38 -20.59
N SER A 104 3.11 2.18 -19.53
CA SER A 104 3.74 3.50 -19.57
C SER A 104 5.20 3.45 -20.01
N LEU A 105 5.96 2.45 -19.58
CA LEU A 105 7.37 2.29 -19.93
C LEU A 105 7.56 1.78 -21.37
N ALA A 106 6.62 0.98 -21.86
CA ALA A 106 6.61 0.51 -23.25
C ALA A 106 6.07 1.56 -24.25
N GLY A 107 5.40 2.62 -23.78
CA GLY A 107 4.70 3.57 -24.64
C GLY A 107 3.42 2.99 -25.27
N GLU A 108 2.83 1.98 -24.63
CA GLU A 108 1.68 1.22 -25.13
C GLU A 108 0.45 1.40 -24.22
N PRO A 109 -0.77 1.18 -24.72
CA PRO A 109 -1.96 1.15 -23.86
C PRO A 109 -1.95 -0.10 -22.95
N ALA A 110 -2.40 0.06 -21.70
CA ALA A 110 -2.54 -1.06 -20.79
C ALA A 110 -3.70 -2.01 -21.20
N ASP A 111 -3.61 -3.29 -20.85
CA ASP A 111 -4.66 -4.28 -21.10
C ASP A 111 -5.91 -3.98 -20.23
N GLY A 112 -6.82 -3.20 -20.78
CA GLY A 112 -8.06 -2.81 -20.11
C GLY A 112 -8.95 -3.99 -19.70
N LYS A 113 -8.91 -5.13 -20.42
CA LYS A 113 -9.71 -6.31 -20.09
C LYS A 113 -9.19 -6.96 -18.80
N THR A 114 -7.88 -7.15 -18.70
CA THR A 114 -7.24 -7.70 -17.50
C THR A 114 -7.37 -6.73 -16.33
N LEU A 115 -7.10 -5.43 -16.52
CA LEU A 115 -7.21 -4.44 -15.45
C LEU A 115 -8.64 -4.31 -14.91
N ARG A 116 -9.67 -4.40 -15.76
CA ARG A 116 -11.05 -4.41 -15.30
C ARG A 116 -11.36 -5.59 -14.38
N ARG A 117 -10.82 -6.77 -14.67
CA ARG A 117 -10.99 -7.96 -13.81
C ARG A 117 -10.30 -7.75 -12.45
N VAL A 118 -9.08 -7.23 -12.47
CA VAL A 118 -8.31 -6.86 -11.26
C VAL A 118 -9.10 -5.87 -10.39
N VAL A 119 -9.63 -4.79 -10.97
CA VAL A 119 -10.40 -3.75 -10.25
C VAL A 119 -11.60 -4.33 -9.50
N ASN A 120 -12.24 -5.35 -10.05
CA ASN A 120 -13.46 -5.93 -9.49
C ASN A 120 -13.21 -6.96 -8.37
N LEU A 121 -11.98 -7.44 -8.18
CA LEU A 121 -11.67 -8.46 -7.17
C LEU A 121 -12.16 -8.09 -5.76
N PRO A 122 -11.85 -6.89 -5.21
CA PRO A 122 -12.24 -6.58 -3.83
C PRO A 122 -13.76 -6.43 -3.68
N LEU A 123 -14.44 -5.90 -4.71
CA LEU A 123 -15.90 -5.76 -4.69
C LEU A 123 -16.59 -7.12 -4.67
N ARG A 124 -16.17 -8.05 -5.54
CA ARG A 124 -16.73 -9.41 -5.58
C ARG A 124 -16.50 -10.15 -4.27
N LEU A 125 -15.30 -10.05 -3.70
CA LEU A 125 -15.00 -10.66 -2.41
C LEU A 125 -15.87 -10.07 -1.29
N LYS A 126 -16.06 -8.74 -1.29
CA LYS A 126 -16.93 -8.06 -0.33
C LYS A 126 -18.38 -8.53 -0.43
N GLN A 127 -18.91 -8.69 -1.64
CA GLN A 127 -20.26 -9.19 -1.87
C GLN A 127 -20.42 -10.64 -1.43
N ALA A 128 -19.39 -11.48 -1.61
CA ALA A 128 -19.41 -12.87 -1.21
C ALA A 128 -19.26 -13.10 0.30
N LEU A 129 -18.76 -12.11 1.05
CA LEU A 129 -18.52 -12.23 2.50
C LEU A 129 -19.50 -11.42 3.36
N PHE A 130 -20.29 -10.53 2.78
CA PHE A 130 -21.20 -9.65 3.51
C PHE A 130 -22.50 -9.44 2.75
N ARG A 131 -23.64 -9.72 3.40
CA ARG A 131 -24.99 -9.46 2.84
C ARG A 131 -25.11 -8.02 2.35
N GLY A 132 -25.57 -7.85 1.11
CA GLY A 132 -25.72 -6.52 0.49
C GLY A 132 -24.41 -5.75 0.29
N GLY A 133 -23.24 -6.40 0.49
CA GLY A 133 -21.93 -5.80 0.30
C GLY A 133 -21.52 -4.77 1.37
N ASN A 134 -22.18 -4.77 2.54
CA ASN A 134 -22.01 -3.74 3.56
C ASN A 134 -21.03 -4.18 4.67
N ALA A 135 -19.73 -4.23 4.36
CA ALA A 135 -18.70 -4.73 5.28
C ALA A 135 -18.29 -3.75 6.40
N PHE A 136 -18.64 -2.47 6.25
CA PHE A 136 -18.12 -1.37 7.07
C PHE A 136 -19.24 -0.63 7.80
N VAL A 137 -20.08 -1.40 8.48
CA VAL A 137 -21.07 -0.90 9.44
C VAL A 137 -20.70 -1.46 10.81
N PRO A 138 -20.64 -0.64 11.87
CA PRO A 138 -20.37 -1.14 13.21
C PRO A 138 -21.33 -2.26 13.60
N GLY A 139 -20.78 -3.39 14.05
CA GLY A 139 -21.56 -4.54 14.51
C GLY A 139 -22.16 -5.42 13.41
N VAL A 140 -21.78 -5.23 12.14
CA VAL A 140 -22.12 -6.17 11.07
C VAL A 140 -21.33 -7.47 11.20
N TRP A 141 -21.96 -8.58 10.83
CA TRP A 141 -21.34 -9.91 10.86
C TRP A 141 -21.01 -10.39 9.45
N ALA A 142 -19.84 -10.98 9.28
CA ALA A 142 -19.47 -11.64 8.03
C ALA A 142 -20.22 -12.97 7.85
N GLU A 143 -20.48 -13.33 6.60
CA GLU A 143 -21.08 -14.61 6.23
C GLU A 143 -20.01 -15.71 6.12
N MET A 144 -20.50 -16.96 6.10
CA MET A 144 -19.66 -18.10 5.78
C MET A 144 -19.22 -18.06 4.31
N PRO A 145 -17.93 -18.23 3.98
CA PRO A 145 -17.46 -18.16 2.59
C PRO A 145 -18.06 -19.25 1.69
N GLY A 146 -18.91 -18.82 0.74
CA GLY A 146 -19.54 -19.65 -0.28
C GLY A 146 -18.69 -19.89 -1.53
N ALA A 147 -19.34 -20.35 -2.60
CA ALA A 147 -18.70 -20.65 -3.88
C ALA A 147 -18.12 -19.38 -4.55
N GLU A 148 -18.83 -18.26 -4.47
CA GLU A 148 -18.43 -16.99 -5.07
C GLU A 148 -17.12 -16.44 -4.46
N ALA A 149 -16.90 -16.68 -3.16
CA ALA A 149 -15.66 -16.32 -2.48
C ALA A 149 -14.50 -17.18 -3.00
N ALA A 150 -14.72 -18.49 -3.19
CA ALA A 150 -13.72 -19.41 -3.73
C ALA A 150 -13.39 -19.08 -5.20
N GLU A 151 -14.38 -18.78 -6.03
CA GLU A 151 -14.18 -18.33 -7.41
C GLU A 151 -13.36 -17.04 -7.47
N THR A 152 -13.65 -16.08 -6.59
CA THR A 152 -12.90 -14.83 -6.51
C THR A 152 -11.43 -15.07 -6.14
N ALA A 153 -11.15 -16.02 -5.24
CA ALA A 153 -9.78 -16.41 -4.89
C ALA A 153 -9.04 -17.12 -6.04
N THR A 154 -9.72 -18.00 -6.77
CA THR A 154 -9.19 -18.64 -7.99
C THR A 154 -8.86 -17.60 -9.05
N GLU A 155 -9.73 -16.62 -9.26
CA GLU A 155 -9.47 -15.54 -10.22
C GLU A 155 -8.32 -14.64 -9.77
N ALA A 156 -8.18 -14.34 -8.48
CA ALA A 156 -7.03 -13.64 -7.95
C ALA A 156 -5.72 -14.38 -8.26
N SER A 157 -5.69 -15.71 -8.10
CA SER A 157 -4.53 -16.54 -8.44
C SER A 157 -4.21 -16.48 -9.95
N SER A 158 -5.21 -16.70 -10.81
CA SER A 158 -5.04 -16.66 -12.26
C SER A 158 -4.53 -15.30 -12.76
N LEU A 159 -5.09 -14.19 -12.25
CA LEU A 159 -4.64 -12.85 -12.62
C LEU A 159 -3.20 -12.60 -12.16
N THR A 160 -2.84 -13.02 -10.95
CA THR A 160 -1.46 -12.92 -10.46
C THR A 160 -0.49 -13.75 -11.30
N GLN A 161 -0.87 -14.93 -11.77
CA GLN A 161 -0.02 -15.74 -12.65
C GLN A 161 0.24 -15.04 -13.99
N CYS A 162 -0.78 -14.43 -14.59
CA CYS A 162 -0.62 -13.69 -15.84
C CYS A 162 0.19 -12.39 -15.69
N VAL A 163 -0.05 -11.63 -14.62
CA VAL A 163 0.56 -10.31 -14.43
C VAL A 163 1.93 -10.40 -13.78
N VAL A 164 2.09 -11.27 -12.77
CA VAL A 164 3.27 -11.31 -11.91
C VAL A 164 4.14 -12.50 -12.25
N TYR A 165 3.72 -13.72 -11.92
CA TYR A 165 4.60 -14.89 -11.99
C TYR A 165 3.81 -16.20 -12.06
N ALA A 166 4.13 -17.03 -13.03
CA ALA A 166 3.47 -18.32 -13.29
C ALA A 166 4.35 -19.56 -13.02
N GLY A 167 5.57 -19.38 -12.49
CA GLY A 167 6.49 -20.50 -12.25
C GLY A 167 6.27 -21.22 -10.92
N GLU A 168 6.89 -22.39 -10.77
CA GLU A 168 6.76 -23.26 -9.59
C GLU A 168 7.60 -22.79 -8.40
N LYS A 169 8.81 -22.23 -8.66
CA LYS A 169 9.69 -21.74 -7.60
C LYS A 169 9.15 -20.41 -7.07
N PRO A 170 8.94 -20.24 -5.74
CA PRO A 170 8.47 -18.97 -5.22
C PRO A 170 9.40 -17.81 -5.61
N LEU A 171 8.84 -16.77 -6.23
CA LEU A 171 9.61 -15.62 -6.74
C LEU A 171 10.48 -14.96 -5.66
N GLY A 172 10.01 -14.94 -4.40
CA GLY A 172 10.77 -14.39 -3.27
C GLY A 172 12.06 -15.15 -2.90
N GLU A 173 12.20 -16.40 -3.35
CA GLU A 173 13.35 -17.28 -3.08
C GLU A 173 14.39 -17.27 -4.22
N MET A 174 14.22 -16.40 -5.21
CA MET A 174 15.22 -16.20 -6.27
C MET A 174 16.39 -15.37 -5.76
N ASP A 175 17.59 -15.65 -6.28
CA ASP A 175 18.70 -14.72 -6.18
C ASP A 175 18.62 -13.67 -7.32
N ARG A 176 19.63 -12.78 -7.39
CA ARG A 176 19.67 -11.71 -8.39
C ARG A 176 19.77 -12.24 -9.82
N ASP A 177 20.51 -13.33 -10.03
CA ASP A 177 20.80 -13.84 -11.36
C ASP A 177 19.56 -14.53 -11.93
N ALA A 178 18.95 -15.44 -11.17
CA ALA A 178 17.70 -16.09 -11.56
C ALA A 178 16.55 -15.09 -11.77
N PHE A 179 16.49 -14.03 -10.95
CA PHE A 179 15.50 -12.97 -11.13
C PHE A 179 15.75 -12.14 -12.39
N THR A 180 17.02 -11.89 -12.72
CA THR A 180 17.40 -11.18 -13.95
C THR A 180 17.06 -12.03 -15.17
N GLU A 181 17.36 -13.33 -15.16
CA GLU A 181 16.99 -14.27 -16.22
C GLU A 181 15.47 -14.28 -16.45
N TRP A 182 14.68 -14.42 -15.37
CA TRP A 182 13.22 -14.36 -15.45
C TRP A 182 12.72 -13.02 -16.02
N ALA A 183 13.30 -11.89 -15.57
CA ALA A 183 12.91 -10.58 -16.08
C ALA A 183 13.18 -10.49 -17.59
N MET A 184 14.36 -10.93 -18.04
CA MET A 184 14.76 -10.88 -19.46
C MET A 184 13.95 -11.83 -20.36
N GLU A 185 13.44 -12.95 -19.82
CA GLU A 185 12.49 -13.80 -20.54
C GLU A 185 11.21 -13.04 -20.92
N GLY A 186 10.79 -12.06 -20.10
CA GLY A 186 9.65 -11.18 -20.41
C GLY A 186 8.29 -11.90 -20.44
N SER A 187 8.20 -13.09 -19.86
CA SER A 187 7.04 -14.00 -19.92
C SER A 187 5.79 -13.44 -19.23
N THR A 188 5.93 -12.51 -18.28
CA THR A 188 4.82 -11.83 -17.59
C THR A 188 4.89 -10.30 -17.71
N VAL A 189 3.80 -9.62 -17.33
CA VAL A 189 3.73 -8.15 -17.33
C VAL A 189 4.77 -7.54 -16.38
N ALA A 190 4.98 -8.16 -15.22
CA ALA A 190 5.98 -7.75 -14.24
C ALA A 190 7.41 -7.98 -14.74
N ALA A 191 7.69 -9.11 -15.43
CA ALA A 191 9.00 -9.34 -16.04
C ALA A 191 9.37 -8.22 -17.02
N ARG A 192 8.41 -7.81 -17.87
CA ARG A 192 8.59 -6.70 -18.82
C ARG A 192 8.72 -5.33 -18.16
N LEU A 193 8.23 -5.14 -16.93
CA LEU A 193 8.51 -3.93 -16.14
C LEU A 193 9.98 -3.90 -15.70
N LEU A 194 10.52 -5.04 -15.28
CA LEU A 194 11.84 -5.10 -14.64
C LEU A 194 13.00 -5.25 -15.61
N ALA A 195 12.81 -5.97 -16.73
CA ALA A 195 13.83 -6.12 -17.77
C ALA A 195 14.50 -4.79 -18.15
N PRO A 196 13.76 -3.72 -18.53
CA PRO A 196 14.36 -2.44 -18.88
C PRO A 196 15.09 -1.74 -17.72
N VAL A 197 14.68 -1.96 -16.47
CA VAL A 197 15.34 -1.41 -15.28
C VAL A 197 16.67 -2.13 -15.04
N LEU A 198 16.67 -3.46 -15.11
CA LEU A 198 17.86 -4.27 -14.90
C LEU A 198 18.88 -4.09 -16.04
N ALA A 199 18.42 -4.09 -17.29
CA ALA A 199 19.27 -3.94 -18.47
C ALA A 199 20.01 -2.59 -18.52
N ARG A 200 19.40 -1.52 -17.98
CA ARG A 200 20.01 -0.18 -17.89
C ARG A 200 20.95 -0.02 -16.69
N GLY A 201 21.12 -1.05 -15.86
CA GLY A 201 21.87 -0.95 -14.60
C GLY A 201 21.17 -0.08 -13.56
N TRP A 202 19.85 0.11 -13.67
CA TRP A 202 19.10 1.02 -12.79
C TRP A 202 18.65 0.36 -11.48
N ALA A 203 19.16 -0.82 -11.15
CA ALA A 203 18.72 -1.55 -9.97
C ALA A 203 18.91 -0.77 -8.66
N LEU A 204 20.04 -0.06 -8.53
CA LEU A 204 20.42 0.65 -7.31
C LEU A 204 20.13 2.16 -7.35
N ILE A 205 19.48 2.69 -8.40
CA ILE A 205 19.18 4.12 -8.46
C ILE A 205 18.31 4.54 -7.28
N GLY A 206 18.58 5.71 -6.72
CA GLY A 206 17.85 6.25 -5.58
C GLY A 206 18.09 5.50 -4.27
N CYS A 207 19.09 4.61 -4.23
CA CYS A 207 19.63 4.08 -2.98
C CYS A 207 20.59 5.13 -2.39
N PRO A 208 20.34 5.69 -1.19
CA PRO A 208 21.24 6.64 -0.56
C PRO A 208 22.66 6.08 -0.40
N GLU A 209 23.68 6.87 -0.78
CA GLU A 209 25.08 6.53 -0.54
C GLU A 209 25.42 6.52 0.96
N MET A 210 26.42 5.72 1.33
CA MET A 210 27.03 5.77 2.65
C MET A 210 27.72 7.13 2.84
N THR A 211 27.22 7.98 3.73
CA THR A 211 28.08 9.05 4.27
C THR A 211 29.13 8.42 5.20
N THR A 212 30.24 7.96 4.64
CA THR A 212 31.46 7.64 5.40
C THR A 212 32.10 8.95 5.84
N GLY A 213 31.66 9.52 6.97
CA GLY A 213 32.27 10.74 7.50
C GLY A 213 31.28 11.70 8.15
N GLY A 214 30.84 11.35 9.35
CA GLY A 214 30.11 12.26 10.21
C GLY A 214 29.79 11.59 11.53
N ASN A 215 30.53 11.93 12.58
CA ASN A 215 30.17 11.67 13.98
C ASN A 215 28.94 12.51 14.38
N GLY A 216 27.87 12.45 13.59
CA GLY A 216 26.54 12.85 13.98
C GLY A 216 25.72 11.58 13.95
N GLY A 217 25.53 10.96 15.12
CA GLY A 217 24.64 9.82 15.24
C GLY A 217 23.26 10.20 14.69
N LEU A 218 22.98 9.84 13.44
CA LEU A 218 21.62 9.76 12.94
C LEU A 218 20.93 8.76 13.88
N PRO A 219 19.89 9.17 14.60
CA PRO A 219 19.19 8.23 15.46
C PRO A 219 18.77 7.05 14.57
N LYS A 220 18.85 5.83 15.13
CA LYS A 220 18.12 4.65 14.63
C LYS A 220 16.63 5.00 14.61
N GLN A 221 16.19 5.85 13.69
CA GLN A 221 14.80 6.03 13.38
C GLN A 221 14.45 4.74 12.64
N ALA A 222 13.80 3.83 13.36
CA ALA A 222 13.18 2.66 12.79
C ALA A 222 12.59 3.03 11.43
N SER A 223 13.07 2.37 10.37
CA SER A 223 12.72 2.56 8.97
C SER A 223 11.43 3.37 8.79
N ALA A 224 11.54 4.63 8.33
CA ALA A 224 10.38 5.43 7.93
C ALA A 224 9.63 4.83 6.72
N ASP A 225 10.18 3.77 6.11
CA ASP A 225 9.50 2.97 5.11
C ASP A 225 8.51 2.02 5.81
N THR A 226 7.23 2.19 5.51
CA THR A 226 6.14 1.33 5.97
C THR A 226 5.47 0.60 4.81
N SER A 227 6.04 0.69 3.60
CA SER A 227 5.48 0.12 2.36
C SER A 227 5.65 -1.41 2.29
N CYS A 228 5.24 -1.98 1.16
CA CYS A 228 5.51 -3.40 0.85
C CYS A 228 6.99 -3.77 0.96
N LEU A 229 7.93 -2.85 0.74
CA LEU A 229 9.36 -3.09 0.95
C LEU A 229 9.65 -3.52 2.38
N ALA A 230 9.14 -2.80 3.37
CA ALA A 230 9.35 -3.13 4.78
C ALA A 230 8.76 -4.51 5.14
N ARG A 231 7.61 -4.85 4.56
CA ARG A 231 6.95 -6.15 4.78
C ARG A 231 7.67 -7.31 4.10
N GLN A 232 8.33 -7.07 2.96
CA GLN A 232 9.02 -8.10 2.18
C GLN A 232 10.54 -8.08 2.35
N ALA A 233 11.12 -7.22 3.19
CA ALA A 233 12.57 -7.09 3.39
C ALA A 233 13.26 -8.40 3.80
N GLY A 234 12.53 -9.33 4.42
CA GLY A 234 13.03 -10.65 4.79
C GLY A 234 13.09 -11.68 3.65
N ALA A 235 12.46 -11.41 2.49
CA ALA A 235 12.52 -12.32 1.35
C ALA A 235 13.93 -12.32 0.73
N PRO A 236 14.53 -13.49 0.44
CA PRO A 236 15.88 -13.58 -0.13
C PRO A 236 16.10 -12.66 -1.33
N LEU A 237 15.17 -12.65 -2.27
CA LEU A 237 15.24 -11.79 -3.46
C LEU A 237 15.30 -10.30 -3.10
N VAL A 238 14.41 -9.84 -2.22
CA VAL A 238 14.34 -8.42 -1.83
C VAL A 238 15.62 -8.03 -1.11
N ARG A 239 16.06 -8.86 -0.16
CA ARG A 239 17.31 -8.66 0.58
C ARG A 239 18.52 -8.59 -0.35
N ALA A 240 18.53 -9.33 -1.45
CA ALA A 240 19.63 -9.31 -2.41
C ALA A 240 19.78 -7.95 -3.14
N PHE A 241 18.74 -7.10 -3.13
CA PHE A 241 18.78 -5.73 -3.67
C PHE A 241 18.87 -4.64 -2.59
N LEU A 242 18.88 -4.99 -1.31
CA LEU A 242 19.10 -4.03 -0.22
C LEU A 242 20.60 -3.73 -0.06
N SER A 243 20.92 -2.51 0.37
CA SER A 243 22.26 -2.18 0.84
C SER A 243 22.54 -2.86 2.18
N GLU A 244 23.80 -2.84 2.62
CA GLU A 244 24.22 -3.40 3.92
C GLU A 244 23.45 -2.80 5.10
N ASN A 245 23.04 -1.53 5.01
CA ASN A 245 22.26 -0.83 6.03
C ASN A 245 20.75 -0.98 5.86
N GLY A 246 20.29 -1.77 4.88
CA GLY A 246 18.88 -1.96 4.57
C GLY A 246 18.24 -0.84 3.75
N GLU A 247 19.04 0.04 3.15
CA GLU A 247 18.53 1.05 2.21
C GLU A 247 18.20 0.42 0.85
N ALA A 248 17.28 1.03 0.11
CA ALA A 248 16.69 0.43 -1.08
C ALA A 248 16.68 1.38 -2.28
N GLY A 249 17.23 0.91 -3.39
CA GLY A 249 17.04 1.50 -4.72
C GLY A 249 15.77 1.00 -5.42
N LEU A 250 15.65 1.35 -6.70
CA LEU A 250 14.48 1.03 -7.51
C LEU A 250 14.16 -0.48 -7.57
N ALA A 251 15.15 -1.34 -7.83
CA ALA A 251 14.89 -2.78 -7.98
C ALA A 251 14.38 -3.43 -6.69
N ALA A 252 14.90 -3.06 -5.51
CA ALA A 252 14.41 -3.60 -4.24
C ALA A 252 12.93 -3.28 -4.01
N ARG A 253 12.49 -2.06 -4.34
CA ARG A 253 11.09 -1.62 -4.22
C ARG A 253 10.17 -2.37 -5.19
N LEU A 254 10.60 -2.51 -6.45
CA LEU A 254 9.84 -3.24 -7.45
C LEU A 254 9.80 -4.75 -7.14
N ALA A 255 10.92 -5.34 -6.71
CA ALA A 255 11.01 -6.73 -6.26
C ALA A 255 10.06 -7.00 -5.08
N ALA A 256 10.06 -6.12 -4.07
CA ALA A 256 9.15 -6.26 -2.94
C ALA A 256 7.67 -6.26 -3.36
N ARG A 257 7.30 -5.40 -4.32
CA ARG A 257 5.94 -5.38 -4.86
C ARG A 257 5.56 -6.68 -5.55
N VAL A 258 6.40 -7.20 -6.43
CA VAL A 258 6.10 -8.45 -7.16
C VAL A 258 6.11 -9.66 -6.22
N VAL A 259 6.99 -9.69 -5.22
CA VAL A 259 7.02 -10.73 -4.17
C VAL A 259 5.78 -10.68 -3.30
N GLU A 260 5.31 -9.50 -2.90
CA GLU A 260 4.08 -9.39 -2.13
C GLU A 260 2.88 -9.81 -2.98
N ALA A 261 2.77 -9.31 -4.21
CA ALA A 261 1.71 -9.66 -5.14
C ALA A 261 1.63 -11.17 -5.40
N SER A 262 2.77 -11.87 -5.49
CA SER A 262 2.78 -13.33 -5.69
C SER A 262 2.30 -14.12 -4.46
N LYS A 263 2.41 -13.55 -3.25
CA LYS A 263 1.98 -14.21 -1.99
C LYS A 263 0.50 -13.99 -1.67
N LEU A 264 -0.06 -12.85 -2.06
CA LEU A 264 -1.41 -12.43 -1.68
C LEU A 264 -2.53 -13.41 -2.08
N PRO A 265 -2.55 -14.05 -3.27
CA PRO A 265 -3.58 -15.02 -3.61
C PRO A 265 -3.62 -16.21 -2.63
N GLY A 266 -2.46 -16.71 -2.22
CA GLY A 266 -2.36 -17.79 -1.23
C GLY A 266 -2.85 -17.35 0.15
N GLN A 267 -2.55 -16.11 0.56
CA GLN A 267 -3.06 -15.55 1.81
C GLN A 267 -4.58 -15.36 1.79
N ILE A 268 -5.14 -14.92 0.65
CA ILE A 268 -6.59 -14.76 0.48
C ILE A 268 -7.27 -16.13 0.52
N ALA A 269 -6.80 -17.11 -0.26
CA ALA A 269 -7.37 -18.44 -0.30
C ALA A 269 -7.27 -19.16 1.06
N GLY A 270 -6.09 -19.11 1.69
CA GLY A 270 -5.87 -19.70 3.02
C GLY A 270 -6.70 -19.04 4.11
N GLY A 271 -6.85 -17.72 4.08
CA GLY A 271 -7.71 -17.03 5.04
C GLY A 271 -9.21 -17.27 4.82
N LEU A 272 -9.66 -17.45 3.57
CA LEU A 272 -11.02 -17.89 3.28
C LEU A 272 -11.30 -19.30 3.82
N ALA A 273 -10.33 -20.21 3.70
CA ALA A 273 -10.41 -21.54 4.31
C ALA A 273 -10.50 -21.42 5.83
N ALA A 274 -9.62 -20.63 6.46
CA ALA A 274 -9.60 -20.43 7.90
C ALA A 274 -10.90 -19.82 8.45
N LEU A 275 -11.60 -18.97 7.69
CA LEU A 275 -12.92 -18.45 8.10
C LEU A 275 -13.93 -19.59 8.31
N ARG A 276 -13.84 -20.71 7.59
CA ARG A 276 -14.77 -21.84 7.75
C ARG A 276 -14.61 -22.55 9.10
N ASP A 277 -13.41 -22.50 9.65
CA ASP A 277 -13.05 -23.17 10.91
C ASP A 277 -13.28 -22.28 12.14
N VAL A 278 -13.64 -21.01 11.95
CA VAL A 278 -13.98 -20.10 13.06
C VAL A 278 -15.34 -20.49 13.62
N ALA A 279 -15.38 -20.87 14.90
CA ALA A 279 -16.62 -21.12 15.62
C ALA A 279 -17.46 -19.84 15.74
N ASP A 280 -18.77 -20.00 15.60
CA ASP A 280 -19.73 -18.90 15.74
C ASP A 280 -19.69 -18.32 17.16
N GLY A 281 -19.82 -17.00 17.27
CA GLY A 281 -19.79 -16.30 18.56
C GLY A 281 -18.41 -16.26 19.23
N SER A 282 -17.32 -16.52 18.49
CA SER A 282 -15.96 -16.29 19.00
C SER A 282 -15.66 -14.79 19.08
N ASP A 283 -16.13 -14.19 20.17
CA ASP A 283 -15.83 -12.80 20.50
C ASP A 283 -14.34 -12.61 20.72
N VAL A 284 -13.79 -11.61 20.06
CA VAL A 284 -12.42 -11.16 20.30
C VAL A 284 -12.51 -9.86 21.07
N PRO A 285 -11.78 -9.69 22.18
CA PRO A 285 -11.75 -8.43 22.91
C PRO A 285 -11.59 -7.24 21.95
N THR A 286 -12.39 -6.21 22.16
CA THR A 286 -12.25 -4.95 21.43
C THR A 286 -10.87 -4.35 21.72
N SER A 287 -10.32 -3.62 20.76
CA SER A 287 -9.07 -2.87 20.94
C SER A 287 -9.18 -1.95 22.15
N LYS A 288 -8.04 -1.62 22.79
CA LYS A 288 -8.02 -0.81 24.02
C LYS A 288 -8.79 0.50 23.83
N VAL A 289 -9.83 0.69 24.63
CA VAL A 289 -10.53 1.97 24.79
C VAL A 289 -9.80 2.79 25.82
N PHE A 290 -9.59 4.05 25.50
CA PHE A 290 -9.06 5.01 26.45
C PHE A 290 -10.11 6.06 26.74
N ARG A 291 -10.15 6.52 27.99
CA ARG A 291 -11.06 7.56 28.45
C ARG A 291 -10.24 8.78 28.81
N ASP A 292 -10.63 9.95 28.33
CA ASP A 292 -10.04 11.21 28.79
C ASP A 292 -10.64 11.66 30.12
N GLU A 293 -10.01 12.65 30.75
CA GLU A 293 -10.42 13.21 32.05
C GLU A 293 -11.83 13.84 32.03
N ASN A 294 -12.37 14.14 30.84
CA ASN A 294 -13.68 14.73 30.63
C ASN A 294 -14.75 13.70 30.20
N GLY A 295 -14.45 12.39 30.28
CA GLY A 295 -15.37 11.32 29.91
C GLY A 295 -15.47 11.06 28.39
N GLY A 296 -14.63 11.68 27.58
CA GLY A 296 -14.49 11.38 26.16
C GLY A 296 -13.85 10.01 25.93
N ARG A 297 -14.31 9.29 24.90
CA ARG A 297 -13.80 7.96 24.53
C ARG A 297 -12.90 8.11 23.32
N PHE A 298 -11.68 7.58 23.37
CA PHE A 298 -10.80 7.55 22.20
C PHE A 298 -10.28 6.14 21.91
N ALA A 299 -10.11 5.87 20.62
CA ALA A 299 -9.54 4.63 20.13
C ALA A 299 -8.65 4.88 18.92
N THR A 300 -7.73 3.95 18.69
CA THR A 300 -6.97 3.88 17.44
C THR A 300 -7.15 2.53 16.79
N ALA A 301 -7.06 2.51 15.46
CA ALA A 301 -7.02 1.29 14.67
C ALA A 301 -6.17 1.51 13.43
N SER A 302 -5.62 0.43 12.89
CA SER A 302 -4.70 0.49 11.75
C SER A 302 -5.03 -0.57 10.71
N ALA A 303 -4.78 -0.26 9.45
CA ALA A 303 -4.83 -1.22 8.36
C ALA A 303 -3.51 -1.24 7.58
N GLU A 304 -3.03 -2.43 7.26
CA GLU A 304 -1.88 -2.64 6.37
C GLU A 304 -2.34 -2.49 4.91
N ALA A 305 -2.39 -1.26 4.41
CA ALA A 305 -2.75 -0.98 3.02
C ALA A 305 -1.56 -1.25 2.06
N ALA A 306 -1.84 -1.23 0.75
CA ALA A 306 -0.85 -1.48 -0.29
C ALA A 306 0.42 -0.61 -0.15
N ARG A 307 0.20 0.68 0.10
CA ARG A 307 1.24 1.71 0.23
C ARG A 307 1.84 1.78 1.62
N GLY A 308 1.35 0.99 2.56
CA GLY A 308 1.86 0.88 3.92
C GLY A 308 0.78 0.99 4.99
N ARG A 309 1.20 0.95 6.25
CA ARG A 309 0.28 1.04 7.39
C ARG A 309 -0.33 2.43 7.51
N LEU A 310 -1.66 2.50 7.50
CA LEU A 310 -2.42 3.69 7.89
C LEU A 310 -2.97 3.50 9.30
N GLU A 311 -3.10 4.60 10.04
CA GLU A 311 -3.64 4.61 11.41
C GLU A 311 -4.71 5.70 11.56
N HIS A 312 -5.81 5.33 12.19
CA HIS A 312 -6.92 6.20 12.51
C HIS A 312 -6.92 6.46 14.00
N ARG A 313 -7.17 7.72 14.38
CA ARG A 313 -7.48 8.13 15.74
C ARG A 313 -8.86 8.79 15.74
N ILE A 314 -9.74 8.28 16.59
CA ILE A 314 -11.10 8.78 16.74
C ILE A 314 -11.35 9.18 18.19
N VAL A 315 -11.98 10.33 18.38
CA VAL A 315 -12.40 10.83 19.69
C VAL A 315 -13.90 11.04 19.66
N PHE A 316 -14.60 10.44 20.61
CA PHE A 316 -16.03 10.62 20.85
C PHE A 316 -16.27 11.47 22.08
N LYS A 317 -17.26 12.34 21.96
CA LYS A 317 -17.94 12.97 23.09
C LYS A 317 -19.40 12.57 23.01
N ASP A 318 -19.91 11.95 24.08
CA ASP A 318 -21.18 11.22 24.06
C ASP A 318 -21.18 10.20 22.89
N ASP A 319 -22.19 10.22 22.02
CA ASP A 319 -22.29 9.34 20.84
C ASP A 319 -21.93 10.04 19.51
N ARG A 320 -21.15 11.14 19.58
CA ARG A 320 -20.76 11.94 18.41
C ARG A 320 -19.26 12.12 18.32
N ILE A 321 -18.77 12.25 17.08
CA ILE A 321 -17.36 12.52 16.80
C ILE A 321 -16.98 13.90 17.32
N ALA A 322 -16.00 13.98 18.23
CA ALA A 322 -15.39 15.22 18.68
C ALA A 322 -14.18 15.59 17.83
N ASP A 323 -13.36 14.59 17.48
CA ASP A 323 -12.16 14.73 16.65
C ASP A 323 -11.86 13.45 15.86
N TYR A 324 -11.18 13.61 14.72
CA TYR A 324 -10.80 12.52 13.83
C TYR A 324 -9.51 12.85 13.07
N ALA A 325 -8.52 11.98 13.19
CA ALA A 325 -7.24 12.11 12.49
C ALA A 325 -6.83 10.80 11.80
N ILE A 326 -6.13 10.93 10.68
CA ILE A 326 -5.53 9.82 9.94
C ILE A 326 -4.04 10.10 9.74
N THR A 327 -3.21 9.14 10.09
CA THR A 327 -1.81 9.09 9.69
C THR A 327 -1.70 8.18 8.46
N SER A 328 -1.42 8.77 7.29
CA SER A 328 -1.37 8.03 6.02
C SER A 328 0.07 7.69 5.60
N PRO A 329 0.30 6.55 4.92
CA PRO A 329 1.62 6.18 4.41
C PRO A 329 2.21 7.26 3.49
N THR A 330 1.40 7.85 2.61
CA THR A 330 1.87 8.91 1.70
C THR A 330 2.36 10.14 2.46
N SER A 331 1.71 10.53 3.57
CA SER A 331 2.19 11.65 4.39
C SER A 331 3.55 11.39 5.04
N ILE A 332 3.82 10.13 5.41
CA ILE A 332 5.11 9.70 5.98
C ILE A 332 6.16 9.61 4.89
N HIS A 333 5.84 8.94 3.78
CA HIS A 333 6.79 8.61 2.72
C HIS A 333 7.23 9.82 1.89
N PHE A 334 6.32 10.78 1.70
CA PHE A 334 6.56 12.02 0.96
C PHE A 334 6.71 13.25 1.87
N GLY A 335 6.79 13.05 3.18
CA GLY A 335 7.16 14.13 4.11
C GLY A 335 8.60 14.61 3.87
N GLU A 336 8.97 15.74 4.48
CA GLU A 336 10.27 16.41 4.26
C GLU A 336 11.49 15.50 4.46
N ARG A 337 11.39 14.52 5.38
CA ARG A 337 12.44 13.53 5.67
C ARG A 337 12.03 12.11 5.26
N GLY A 338 10.95 11.98 4.49
CA GLY A 338 10.39 10.72 4.04
C GLY A 338 11.30 10.00 3.04
N ILE A 339 10.97 8.74 2.76
CA ILE A 339 11.73 7.89 1.82
C ILE A 339 11.83 8.51 0.42
N ALA A 340 10.81 9.25 -0.05
CA ALA A 340 10.84 9.89 -1.36
C ALA A 340 11.93 10.97 -1.44
N ALA A 341 12.02 11.85 -0.45
CA ALA A 341 13.03 12.91 -0.43
C ALA A 341 14.45 12.33 -0.40
N ARG A 342 14.67 11.28 0.40
CA ARG A 342 15.98 10.60 0.50
C ARG A 342 16.34 9.90 -0.81
N SER A 343 15.43 9.10 -1.35
CA SER A 343 15.70 8.33 -2.57
C SER A 343 15.86 9.23 -3.80
N LEU A 344 15.06 10.28 -3.94
CA LEU A 344 15.19 11.23 -5.06
C LEU A 344 16.48 12.05 -4.99
N SER A 345 16.95 12.39 -3.78
CA SER A 345 18.22 13.09 -3.60
C SER A 345 19.44 12.24 -3.96
N ALA A 346 19.29 10.91 -4.01
CA ALA A 346 20.33 9.96 -4.37
C ALA A 346 20.32 9.60 -5.86
N LEU A 347 19.54 10.30 -6.69
CA LEU A 347 19.55 10.08 -8.13
C LEU A 347 20.78 10.69 -8.78
N ALA A 348 21.38 9.92 -9.67
CA ALA A 348 22.46 10.35 -10.54
C ALA A 348 22.19 9.83 -11.95
N ALA A 349 22.10 10.74 -12.91
CA ALA A 349 21.80 10.42 -14.30
C ALA A 349 22.71 11.19 -15.24
N SER A 350 23.00 10.57 -16.39
CA SER A 350 23.87 11.14 -17.43
C SER A 350 23.17 12.17 -18.31
N SER A 351 21.83 12.24 -18.25
CA SER A 351 21.01 13.15 -19.04
C SER A 351 19.80 13.65 -18.24
N ARG A 352 19.22 14.77 -18.67
CA ARG A 352 17.98 15.32 -18.08
C ARG A 352 16.78 14.38 -18.29
N GLU A 353 16.74 13.69 -19.42
CA GLU A 353 15.70 12.72 -19.76
C GLU A 353 15.77 11.49 -18.87
N ASP A 354 16.96 10.92 -18.69
CA ASP A 354 17.17 9.81 -17.75
C ASP A 354 16.84 10.21 -16.33
N LEU A 355 17.25 11.41 -15.88
CA LEU A 355 16.92 11.89 -14.54
C LEU A 355 15.41 11.96 -14.31
N ALA A 356 14.67 12.50 -15.29
CA ALA A 356 13.21 12.59 -15.23
C ALA A 356 12.56 11.20 -15.18
N LEU A 357 13.01 10.27 -16.03
CA LEU A 357 12.48 8.92 -16.09
C LEU A 357 12.81 8.10 -14.82
N GLN A 358 14.04 8.18 -14.33
CA GLN A 358 14.48 7.56 -13.08
C GLN A 358 13.65 8.05 -11.89
N ALA A 359 13.42 9.37 -11.81
CA ALA A 359 12.59 9.96 -10.78
C ALA A 359 11.13 9.51 -10.88
N ASP A 360 10.55 9.48 -12.09
CA ASP A 360 9.20 9.00 -12.30
C ASP A 360 9.03 7.53 -11.86
N LEU A 361 9.95 6.65 -12.26
CA LEU A 361 9.95 5.24 -11.86
C LEU A 361 10.08 5.08 -10.34
N LEU A 362 10.95 5.87 -9.70
CA LEU A 362 11.15 5.81 -8.25
C LEU A 362 9.91 6.29 -7.48
N VAL A 363 9.25 7.35 -7.95
CA VAL A 363 8.01 7.85 -7.34
C VAL A 363 6.89 6.82 -7.50
N ARG A 364 6.77 6.18 -8.67
CA ARG A 364 5.82 5.07 -8.88
C ARG A 364 6.16 3.84 -8.04
N ALA A 365 7.44 3.57 -7.79
CA ALA A 365 7.88 2.49 -6.91
C ALA A 365 7.51 2.76 -5.43
N ILE A 366 7.50 4.03 -5.01
CA ILE A 366 7.02 4.45 -3.69
C ILE A 366 5.48 4.53 -3.64
N ASP A 367 4.84 4.84 -4.77
CA ASP A 367 3.39 4.78 -5.03
C ASP A 367 2.56 5.72 -4.12
N PRO A 368 2.58 7.05 -4.34
CA PRO A 368 1.70 7.96 -3.62
C PRO A 368 0.23 7.63 -3.93
N CYS A 369 -0.68 7.78 -2.96
CA CYS A 369 -2.12 7.59 -3.18
C CYS A 369 -2.79 8.79 -3.90
N VAL A 370 -2.01 9.75 -4.38
CA VAL A 370 -2.44 11.01 -4.97
C VAL A 370 -1.69 11.24 -6.28
N GLY A 371 -2.19 12.15 -7.12
CA GLY A 371 -1.44 12.59 -8.30
C GLY A 371 -0.11 13.25 -7.91
N TYR A 372 0.89 13.17 -8.78
CA TYR A 372 2.18 13.82 -8.57
C TYR A 372 2.69 14.47 -9.85
N ASP A 373 3.60 15.43 -9.68
CA ASP A 373 4.31 16.10 -10.78
C ASP A 373 5.82 16.07 -10.50
N VAL A 374 6.61 15.63 -11.48
CA VAL A 374 8.07 15.69 -11.45
C VAL A 374 8.55 16.77 -12.42
N ARG A 375 9.37 17.71 -11.95
CA ARG A 375 9.96 18.77 -12.76
C ARG A 375 11.46 18.77 -12.57
N VAL A 376 12.21 18.60 -13.65
CA VAL A 376 13.65 18.87 -13.64
C VAL A 376 13.83 20.34 -13.97
N ARG A 377 14.59 21.09 -13.17
CA ARG A 377 14.83 22.53 -13.33
C ARG A 377 16.29 22.81 -13.58
#